data_AF-A0A7V5KQN6-F1
#
_entry.id   AF-A0A7V5KQN6-F1
#
_cell.length_a   1.000
_cell.length_b   1.000
_cell.length_c   1.000
_cell.angle_alpha   90.00
_cell.angle_beta   90.00
_cell.angle_gamma   90.00
#
_symmetry.space_group_name_H-M   'P 1'
#
loop_
_entity.id
_entity.type
_entity.pdbx_description
1 polymer ?
#
loop_
_entity_poly.entity_id
_entity_poly.type
_entity_poly.pdbx_seq_one_letter_code
_entity_poly.pdbx_strand_id
1 'polypeptide(L)'
;MKRLSIFLIAIALITNCGNSSNPAPSDVKVQSIQMLSENSARPNWDPSGSNRIAFDRKNADGYYDVYVINADGSGLISVTDGKSGVWQRHNGNPCWHPSGRFIVFQSEHPEHLSVGKDKFSSEPGVGVYNELWVTNPTGDTFGQLTFHEVKMNLLDNKKAMGVLNPRFSRDGSKLIWTERYDKGGRWGKWRIMMADFIIDEIQGPHLGSQRIVLTASDYGGSYVTCMGMTPDGTRLLLAGNLSGQDEFGMDLYLYDLGSMTLKDLTNDPKEWTEGAAITPDGKKIIYMSNKGYPVDPANEHWYWQKTKREYWVMNLDGSEKRQVTHFNTPGYSEYRTYPTIVAACSWSRDGKRLAATIGEDIGTEEKANFILKVVLIEFNRPL
;
A
#
# COMPACT_ATOMS: atom_id res chain seq x y z
N MET A 1 -0.35 89.98 14.48
CA MET A 1 -0.86 88.85 15.29
C MET A 1 -0.26 87.57 14.75
N LYS A 2 0.50 86.85 15.59
CA LYS A 2 1.23 85.62 15.25
C LYS A 2 0.25 84.50 14.86
N ARG A 3 0.49 83.80 13.75
CA ARG A 3 -0.09 82.46 13.50
C ARG A 3 1.01 81.43 13.70
N LEU A 4 0.83 80.63 14.74
CA LEU A 4 1.66 79.49 15.12
C LEU A 4 1.09 78.25 14.40
N SER A 5 1.92 77.55 13.65
CA SER A 5 1.60 76.26 13.04
C SER A 5 1.68 75.16 14.10
N ILE A 6 0.58 74.48 14.36
CA ILE A 6 0.54 73.22 15.13
C ILE A 6 0.27 72.10 14.13
N PHE A 7 1.24 71.22 13.94
CA PHE A 7 1.06 69.94 13.24
C PHE A 7 0.33 68.98 14.19
N LEU A 8 -0.93 68.66 13.88
CA LEU A 8 -1.61 67.47 14.42
C LEU A 8 -1.34 66.30 13.48
N ILE A 9 -0.67 65.27 13.99
CA ILE A 9 -0.52 63.97 13.36
C ILE A 9 -1.87 63.24 13.50
N ALA A 10 -2.61 63.13 12.41
CA ALA A 10 -3.78 62.26 12.35
C ALA A 10 -3.31 60.81 12.13
N ILE A 11 -3.55 59.95 13.13
CA ILE A 11 -3.39 58.51 13.03
C ILE A 11 -4.50 57.99 12.10
N ALA A 12 -4.13 57.62 10.87
CA ALA A 12 -4.99 56.81 10.01
C ALA A 12 -4.83 55.34 10.44
N LEU A 13 -5.87 54.75 11.04
CA LEU A 13 -6.02 53.31 11.12
C LEU A 13 -6.19 52.77 9.70
N ILE A 14 -5.11 52.28 9.11
CA ILE A 14 -5.18 51.38 7.97
C ILE A 14 -5.35 49.98 8.55
N THR A 15 -6.56 49.42 8.43
CA THR A 15 -6.81 47.99 8.57
C THR A 15 -6.05 47.27 7.47
N ASN A 16 -4.83 46.85 7.77
CA ASN A 16 -4.03 46.04 6.88
C ASN A 16 -4.59 44.61 6.92
N CYS A 17 -5.50 44.27 6.00
CA CYS A 17 -5.74 42.88 5.60
C CYS A 17 -4.52 42.39 4.80
N GLY A 18 -3.40 42.23 5.49
CA GLY A 18 -2.23 41.53 4.99
C GLY A 18 -2.29 40.09 5.48
N ASN A 19 -2.87 39.20 4.68
CA ASN A 19 -2.55 37.79 4.72
C ASN A 19 -1.09 37.64 4.24
N SER A 20 -0.17 37.87 5.16
CA SER A 20 1.20 37.36 5.09
C SER A 20 1.38 36.46 6.30
N SER A 21 0.79 35.27 6.25
CA SER A 21 1.38 34.17 6.98
C SER A 21 2.78 33.98 6.38
N ASN A 22 3.80 34.32 7.16
CA ASN A 22 5.13 33.79 6.95
C ASN A 22 5.02 32.29 6.61
N PRO A 23 5.72 31.76 5.59
CA PRO A 23 5.70 30.33 5.36
C PRO A 23 6.16 29.65 6.64
N ALA A 24 5.38 28.68 7.14
CA ALA A 24 5.77 27.90 8.29
C ALA A 24 7.20 27.36 8.07
N PRO A 25 8.11 27.48 9.04
CA PRO A 25 9.44 26.94 8.87
C PRO A 25 9.32 25.42 8.77
N SER A 26 9.77 24.87 7.64
CA SER A 26 9.97 23.44 7.43
C SER A 26 8.68 22.63 7.17
N ASP A 27 8.17 22.68 5.94
CA ASP A 27 7.21 21.68 5.44
C ASP A 27 7.93 20.66 4.56
N VAL A 28 7.67 19.37 4.81
CA VAL A 28 8.07 18.32 3.86
C VAL A 28 7.19 18.49 2.63
N LYS A 29 7.82 18.64 1.46
CA LYS A 29 7.17 18.81 0.17
C LYS A 29 7.75 17.84 -0.84
N VAL A 30 6.94 17.48 -1.83
CA VAL A 30 7.42 16.77 -3.03
C VAL A 30 8.44 17.66 -3.73
N GLN A 31 9.63 17.13 -3.94
CA GLN A 31 10.72 17.77 -4.68
C GLN A 31 10.71 17.34 -6.15
N SER A 32 10.52 16.05 -6.41
CA SER A 32 10.47 15.51 -7.76
C SER A 32 9.70 14.19 -7.81
N ILE A 33 9.21 13.85 -9.00
CA ILE A 33 8.55 12.58 -9.28
C ILE A 33 9.14 12.00 -10.56
N GLN A 34 9.70 10.81 -10.47
CA GLN A 34 10.20 10.04 -11.60
C GLN A 34 9.26 8.87 -11.89
N MET A 35 8.83 8.71 -13.14
CA MET A 35 8.13 7.50 -13.57
C MET A 35 9.12 6.35 -13.73
N LEU A 36 8.81 5.18 -13.14
CA LEU A 36 9.63 3.97 -13.27
C LEU A 36 8.98 2.94 -14.20
N SER A 37 7.67 2.73 -14.08
CA SER A 37 6.94 1.78 -14.93
C SER A 37 5.46 2.17 -15.05
N GLU A 38 4.87 1.85 -16.20
CA GLU A 38 3.42 1.92 -16.45
C GLU A 38 2.78 0.52 -16.36
N ASN A 39 1.45 0.50 -16.17
CA ASN A 39 0.66 -0.71 -15.94
C ASN A 39 1.20 -1.54 -14.78
N SER A 40 1.65 -0.86 -13.72
CA SER A 40 2.35 -1.45 -12.59
C SER A 40 1.90 -0.87 -11.26
N ALA A 41 2.00 -1.66 -10.19
CA ALA A 41 1.56 -1.28 -8.86
C ALA A 41 2.37 -1.96 -7.75
N ARG A 42 1.99 -1.65 -6.49
CA ARG A 42 2.44 -2.31 -5.26
C ARG A 42 3.98 -2.42 -5.15
N PRO A 43 4.70 -1.30 -5.29
CA PRO A 43 6.15 -1.32 -5.18
C PRO A 43 6.59 -1.64 -3.74
N ASN A 44 7.70 -2.35 -3.64
CA ASN A 44 8.39 -2.65 -2.40
C ASN A 44 9.88 -2.35 -2.58
N TRP A 45 10.41 -1.45 -1.77
CA TRP A 45 11.81 -1.05 -1.81
C TRP A 45 12.68 -2.07 -1.08
N ASP A 46 13.82 -2.43 -1.66
CA ASP A 46 14.83 -3.30 -1.03
C ASP A 46 15.51 -2.58 0.17
N PRO A 47 15.22 -2.96 1.42
CA PRO A 47 15.73 -2.26 2.59
C PRO A 47 17.22 -2.58 2.86
N SER A 48 17.83 -3.55 2.15
CA SER A 48 19.22 -3.95 2.36
C SER A 48 20.23 -2.85 2.03
N GLY A 49 19.85 -1.89 1.16
CA GLY A 49 20.72 -0.82 0.68
C GLY A 49 21.07 -0.92 -0.81
N SER A 50 20.58 -1.94 -1.52
CA SER A 50 20.85 -2.14 -2.95
C SER A 50 20.15 -1.13 -3.87
N ASN A 51 19.28 -0.25 -3.34
CA ASN A 51 18.50 0.74 -4.11
C ASN A 51 17.67 0.12 -5.26
N ARG A 52 17.13 -1.07 -5.04
CA ARG A 52 16.21 -1.73 -5.97
C ARG A 52 14.78 -1.64 -5.49
N ILE A 53 13.84 -1.69 -6.42
CA ILE A 53 12.40 -1.70 -6.17
C ILE A 53 11.83 -2.92 -6.88
N ALA A 54 11.12 -3.77 -6.14
CA ALA A 54 10.30 -4.81 -6.73
C ALA A 54 8.87 -4.29 -6.86
N PHE A 55 8.18 -4.63 -7.93
CA PHE A 55 6.78 -4.28 -8.15
C PHE A 55 6.15 -5.31 -9.07
N ASP A 56 4.84 -5.29 -9.24
CA ASP A 56 4.18 -6.07 -10.27
C ASP A 56 3.70 -5.21 -11.42
N ARG A 57 3.65 -5.84 -12.59
CA ARG A 57 3.26 -5.19 -13.84
C ARG A 57 2.38 -6.13 -14.65
N LYS A 58 1.31 -5.59 -15.22
CA LYS A 58 0.44 -6.33 -16.14
C LYS A 58 1.09 -6.42 -17.51
N ASN A 59 1.28 -7.65 -17.98
CA ASN A 59 1.85 -7.97 -19.29
C ASN A 59 0.77 -8.01 -20.38
N ALA A 60 1.21 -8.13 -21.65
CA ALA A 60 0.32 -8.09 -22.81
C ALA A 60 -0.65 -9.29 -22.89
N ASP A 61 -0.31 -10.40 -22.22
CA ASP A 61 -1.16 -11.58 -22.05
C ASP A 61 -2.27 -11.39 -20.99
N GLY A 62 -2.25 -10.24 -20.30
CA GLY A 62 -3.18 -9.86 -19.25
C GLY A 62 -2.88 -10.49 -17.89
N TYR A 63 -1.76 -11.21 -17.72
CA TYR A 63 -1.29 -11.66 -16.41
C TYR A 63 -0.35 -10.60 -15.79
N TYR A 64 -0.14 -10.71 -14.48
CA TYR A 64 0.80 -9.84 -13.79
C TYR A 64 2.06 -10.64 -13.51
N ASP A 65 3.21 -9.98 -13.58
CA ASP A 65 4.48 -10.56 -13.21
C ASP A 65 5.24 -9.64 -12.27
N VAL A 66 6.15 -10.22 -11.50
CA VAL A 66 7.05 -9.49 -10.61
C VAL A 66 8.23 -8.96 -11.43
N TYR A 67 8.53 -7.68 -11.27
CA TYR A 67 9.66 -7.00 -11.86
C TYR A 67 10.55 -6.39 -10.78
N VAL A 68 11.84 -6.25 -11.09
CA VAL A 68 12.80 -5.51 -10.28
C VAL A 68 13.46 -4.44 -11.14
N ILE A 69 13.60 -3.24 -10.59
CA ILE A 69 14.26 -2.09 -11.23
C ILE A 69 15.19 -1.40 -10.23
N ASN A 70 16.24 -0.75 -10.71
CA ASN A 70 17.03 0.17 -9.90
C ASN A 70 16.26 1.47 -9.67
N ALA A 71 16.50 2.14 -8.54
CA ALA A 71 15.84 3.40 -8.20
C ALA A 71 16.13 4.54 -9.19
N ASP A 72 17.21 4.45 -9.98
CA ASP A 72 17.51 5.39 -11.07
C ASP A 72 16.72 5.10 -12.36
N GLY A 73 15.94 4.01 -12.40
CA GLY A 73 15.16 3.57 -13.57
C GLY A 73 15.90 2.60 -14.49
N SER A 74 17.17 2.28 -14.22
CA SER A 74 17.93 1.31 -15.00
C SER A 74 17.66 -0.13 -14.55
N GLY A 75 18.13 -1.10 -15.36
CA GLY A 75 18.21 -2.50 -14.93
C GLY A 75 16.87 -3.19 -14.69
N LEU A 76 15.80 -2.75 -15.38
CA LEU A 76 14.50 -3.40 -15.31
C LEU A 76 14.60 -4.85 -15.81
N ILE A 77 14.21 -5.80 -14.95
CA ILE A 77 14.14 -7.23 -15.27
C ILE A 77 12.79 -7.80 -14.81
N SER A 78 12.26 -8.76 -15.58
CA SER A 78 11.17 -9.62 -15.11
C SER A 78 11.74 -10.77 -14.29
N VAL A 79 11.11 -11.04 -13.15
CA VAL A 79 11.50 -12.07 -12.18
C VAL A 79 10.66 -13.33 -12.33
N THR A 80 9.46 -13.27 -12.93
CA THR A 80 8.54 -14.43 -13.02
C THR A 80 8.10 -14.79 -14.43
N ASP A 81 8.07 -13.82 -15.35
CA ASP A 81 7.61 -14.03 -16.74
C ASP A 81 8.57 -14.95 -17.51
N GLY A 82 8.05 -16.03 -18.07
CA GLY A 82 8.81 -17.03 -18.82
C GLY A 82 9.80 -17.83 -17.97
N LYS A 83 9.77 -17.71 -16.64
CA LYS A 83 10.69 -18.41 -15.75
C LYS A 83 10.19 -19.81 -15.40
N SER A 84 11.07 -20.80 -15.49
CA SER A 84 10.77 -22.16 -15.06
C SER A 84 10.70 -22.24 -13.53
N GLY A 85 9.78 -23.05 -13.00
CA GLY A 85 9.67 -23.32 -11.56
C GLY A 85 8.67 -22.42 -10.83
N VAL A 86 7.99 -21.50 -11.52
CA VAL A 86 6.86 -20.72 -11.00
C VAL A 86 5.68 -20.83 -11.95
N TRP A 87 4.47 -20.70 -11.42
CA TRP A 87 3.26 -20.73 -12.23
C TRP A 87 3.16 -19.49 -13.13
N GLN A 88 2.87 -19.72 -14.41
CA GLN A 88 2.78 -18.69 -15.45
C GLN A 88 1.35 -18.12 -15.50
N ARG A 89 0.92 -17.58 -14.36
CA ARG A 89 -0.37 -16.90 -14.16
C ARG A 89 -0.10 -15.59 -13.39
N HIS A 90 -1.07 -15.06 -12.63
CA HIS A 90 -0.82 -13.86 -11.85
C HIS A 90 0.29 -14.08 -10.80
N ASN A 91 1.39 -13.35 -10.95
CA ASN A 91 2.46 -13.22 -9.98
C ASN A 91 2.59 -11.75 -9.55
N GLY A 92 2.62 -11.46 -8.26
CA GLY A 92 2.72 -10.05 -7.84
C GLY A 92 2.74 -9.77 -6.34
N ASN A 93 2.49 -8.51 -5.98
CA ASN A 93 2.52 -7.98 -4.61
C ASN A 93 3.80 -8.37 -3.85
N PRO A 94 4.98 -8.03 -4.41
CA PRO A 94 6.25 -8.48 -3.87
C PRO A 94 6.57 -7.83 -2.53
N CYS A 95 7.37 -8.53 -1.73
CA CYS A 95 7.95 -8.05 -0.49
C CYS A 95 9.40 -8.53 -0.37
N TRP A 96 10.32 -7.57 -0.26
CA TRP A 96 11.72 -7.85 -0.01
C TRP A 96 11.94 -8.38 1.40
N HIS A 97 12.71 -9.47 1.49
CA HIS A 97 13.34 -9.85 2.75
C HIS A 97 14.43 -8.81 3.10
N PRO A 98 14.63 -8.44 4.38
CA PRO A 98 15.58 -7.39 4.77
C PRO A 98 17.03 -7.59 4.34
N SER A 99 17.42 -8.85 4.08
CA SER A 99 18.75 -9.19 3.55
C SER A 99 18.97 -8.81 2.08
N GLY A 100 17.92 -8.47 1.32
CA GLY A 100 18.02 -8.18 -0.12
C GLY A 100 18.29 -9.40 -1.00
N ARG A 101 18.27 -10.61 -0.42
CA ARG A 101 18.51 -11.88 -1.15
C ARG A 101 17.23 -12.57 -1.61
N PHE A 102 16.08 -12.19 -1.08
CA PHE A 102 14.81 -12.87 -1.34
C PHE A 102 13.69 -11.87 -1.55
N ILE A 103 12.75 -12.26 -2.42
CA ILE A 103 11.48 -11.59 -2.64
C ILE A 103 10.39 -12.63 -2.39
N VAL A 104 9.48 -12.33 -1.47
CA VAL A 104 8.22 -13.07 -1.30
C VAL A 104 7.15 -12.42 -2.15
N PHE A 105 6.35 -13.20 -2.84
CA PHE A 105 5.31 -12.70 -3.76
C PHE A 105 4.11 -13.65 -3.76
N GLN A 106 2.98 -13.18 -4.29
CA GLN A 106 1.80 -13.98 -4.56
C GLN A 106 1.95 -14.69 -5.91
N SER A 107 1.56 -15.96 -6.00
CA SER A 107 1.43 -16.68 -7.26
C SER A 107 0.08 -17.39 -7.33
N GLU A 108 -0.69 -17.13 -8.39
CA GLU A 108 -1.98 -17.75 -8.67
C GLU A 108 -1.80 -19.23 -9.02
N HIS A 109 -2.53 -20.10 -8.31
CA HIS A 109 -2.54 -21.53 -8.59
C HIS A 109 -2.97 -21.81 -10.04
N PRO A 110 -2.33 -22.72 -10.78
CA PRO A 110 -2.60 -22.93 -12.21
C PRO A 110 -4.03 -23.40 -12.49
N GLU A 111 -4.60 -24.12 -11.53
CA GLU A 111 -5.91 -24.73 -11.58
C GLU A 111 -6.75 -24.31 -10.37
N HIS A 112 -7.91 -23.74 -10.59
CA HIS A 112 -8.90 -23.47 -9.54
C HIS A 112 -10.26 -23.27 -10.19
N LEU A 113 -11.30 -23.14 -9.37
CA LEU A 113 -12.61 -22.72 -9.84
C LEU A 113 -12.45 -21.35 -10.52
N SER A 114 -12.64 -21.33 -11.84
CA SER A 114 -12.75 -20.12 -12.64
C SER A 114 -14.14 -20.09 -13.25
N VAL A 115 -14.92 -19.06 -12.92
CA VAL A 115 -16.25 -18.86 -13.49
C VAL A 115 -16.09 -17.95 -14.70
N GLY A 116 -16.06 -18.55 -15.90
CA GLY A 116 -15.91 -17.82 -17.16
C GLY A 116 -14.46 -17.45 -17.50
N LYS A 117 -14.26 -16.22 -18.01
CA LYS A 117 -12.93 -15.67 -18.33
C LYS A 117 -12.41 -14.71 -17.24
N ASP A 118 -12.93 -14.83 -16.02
CA ASP A 118 -12.56 -13.92 -14.93
C ASP A 118 -11.11 -14.16 -14.49
N LYS A 119 -10.26 -13.16 -14.70
CA LYS A 119 -8.89 -13.09 -14.21
C LYS A 119 -8.80 -12.23 -12.93
N PHE A 120 -9.83 -11.41 -12.64
CA PHE A 120 -9.79 -10.39 -11.60
C PHE A 120 -9.66 -10.96 -10.19
N SER A 121 -10.37 -12.06 -9.90
CA SER A 121 -10.39 -12.67 -8.56
C SER A 121 -9.00 -13.05 -8.03
N SER A 122 -8.07 -13.35 -8.94
CA SER A 122 -6.70 -13.73 -8.62
C SER A 122 -5.66 -12.66 -8.92
N GLU A 123 -6.08 -11.49 -9.41
CA GLU A 123 -5.17 -10.37 -9.64
C GLU A 123 -4.46 -9.99 -8.32
N PRO A 124 -3.19 -9.57 -8.39
CA PRO A 124 -2.48 -9.14 -7.21
C PRO A 124 -3.17 -7.91 -6.58
N GLY A 125 -3.44 -7.96 -5.27
CA GLY A 125 -4.33 -7.02 -4.56
C GLY A 125 -5.72 -7.59 -4.22
N VAL A 126 -6.19 -8.62 -4.94
CA VAL A 126 -7.41 -9.39 -4.60
C VAL A 126 -7.04 -10.76 -4.05
N GLY A 127 -6.09 -11.45 -4.69
CA GLY A 127 -5.35 -12.57 -4.11
C GLY A 127 -6.10 -13.87 -3.86
N VAL A 128 -7.34 -14.05 -4.35
CA VAL A 128 -8.02 -15.35 -4.25
C VAL A 128 -7.28 -16.38 -5.13
N TYR A 129 -7.17 -17.62 -4.66
CA TYR A 129 -6.42 -18.71 -5.31
C TYR A 129 -4.90 -18.48 -5.42
N ASN A 130 -4.37 -17.47 -4.74
CA ASN A 130 -2.94 -17.24 -4.67
C ASN A 130 -2.31 -17.96 -3.48
N GLU A 131 -1.05 -18.33 -3.64
CA GLU A 131 -0.15 -18.80 -2.58
C GLU A 131 1.04 -17.85 -2.46
N LEU A 132 1.70 -17.85 -1.31
CA LEU A 132 2.97 -17.15 -1.14
C LEU A 132 4.08 -18.01 -1.71
N TRP A 133 4.95 -17.36 -2.47
CA TRP A 133 6.14 -17.92 -3.08
C TRP A 133 7.34 -17.05 -2.72
N VAL A 134 8.52 -17.62 -2.80
CA VAL A 134 9.80 -16.94 -2.58
C VAL A 134 10.72 -17.17 -3.76
N THR A 135 11.46 -16.13 -4.14
CA THR A 135 12.46 -16.17 -5.19
C THR A 135 13.68 -15.32 -4.84
N ASN A 136 14.75 -15.47 -5.60
CA ASN A 136 15.88 -14.54 -5.58
C ASN A 136 15.59 -13.35 -6.52
N PRO A 137 16.36 -12.24 -6.45
CA PRO A 137 16.08 -11.05 -7.27
C PRO A 137 16.16 -11.24 -8.78
N THR A 138 16.79 -12.32 -9.25
CA THR A 138 16.97 -12.61 -10.68
C THR A 138 15.91 -13.57 -11.24
N GLY A 139 15.11 -14.19 -10.37
CA GLY A 139 14.05 -15.11 -10.78
C GLY A 139 14.57 -16.46 -11.25
N ASP A 140 15.66 -16.95 -10.66
CA ASP A 140 16.29 -18.22 -11.08
C ASP A 140 16.07 -19.34 -10.05
N THR A 141 15.50 -19.03 -8.89
CA THR A 141 15.11 -20.00 -7.86
C THR A 141 13.71 -19.69 -7.37
N PHE A 142 12.87 -20.69 -7.17
CA PHE A 142 11.51 -20.52 -6.67
C PHE A 142 11.20 -21.56 -5.60
N GLY A 143 10.42 -21.16 -4.60
CA GLY A 143 9.87 -22.06 -3.59
C GLY A 143 8.49 -21.58 -3.15
N GLN A 144 7.56 -22.50 -2.97
CA GLN A 144 6.24 -22.20 -2.42
C GLN A 144 6.31 -22.18 -0.89
N LEU A 145 5.68 -21.19 -0.26
CA LEU A 145 5.70 -20.96 1.19
C LEU A 145 4.39 -21.35 1.88
N THR A 146 3.25 -21.15 1.22
CA THR A 146 1.92 -21.51 1.76
C THR A 146 1.25 -22.54 0.87
N PHE A 147 0.42 -23.38 1.50
CA PHE A 147 -0.23 -24.52 0.84
C PHE A 147 -1.66 -24.63 1.35
N HIS A 148 -2.62 -24.14 0.57
CA HIS A 148 -4.03 -24.24 0.87
C HIS A 148 -4.71 -25.29 -0.01
N GLU A 149 -5.81 -25.85 0.48
CA GLU A 149 -6.69 -26.65 -0.37
C GLU A 149 -7.30 -25.76 -1.45
N VAL A 150 -7.17 -26.19 -2.70
CA VAL A 150 -7.69 -25.44 -3.83
C VAL A 150 -9.12 -25.88 -4.13
N LYS A 151 -10.03 -24.90 -4.14
CA LYS A 151 -11.40 -25.07 -4.63
C LYS A 151 -11.36 -25.17 -6.16
N MET A 152 -11.76 -26.33 -6.68
CA MET A 152 -11.77 -26.69 -8.09
C MET A 152 -13.15 -26.54 -8.73
N ASN A 153 -14.22 -26.78 -7.96
CA ASN A 153 -15.58 -26.69 -8.47
C ASN A 153 -16.58 -26.26 -7.39
N LEU A 154 -17.83 -26.00 -7.78
CA LEU A 154 -18.87 -25.53 -6.85
C LEU A 154 -19.30 -26.59 -5.81
N LEU A 155 -19.05 -27.87 -6.08
CA LEU A 155 -19.55 -29.00 -5.28
C LEU A 155 -18.51 -29.57 -4.30
N ASP A 156 -17.24 -29.21 -4.42
CA ASP A 156 -16.14 -29.81 -3.66
C ASP A 156 -16.08 -29.43 -2.17
N ASN A 157 -17.06 -28.67 -1.65
CA ASN A 157 -17.14 -28.15 -0.27
C ASN A 157 -15.89 -27.38 0.21
N LYS A 158 -14.91 -27.12 -0.65
CA LYS A 158 -13.71 -26.35 -0.34
C LYS A 158 -14.02 -24.86 -0.38
N LYS A 159 -13.21 -24.10 0.38
CA LYS A 159 -13.27 -22.65 0.42
C LYS A 159 -12.32 -22.06 -0.62
N ALA A 160 -12.69 -20.92 -1.21
CA ALA A 160 -11.78 -20.16 -2.05
C ALA A 160 -10.77 -19.43 -1.16
N MET A 161 -9.64 -20.06 -0.87
CA MET A 161 -8.57 -19.48 -0.06
C MET A 161 -7.79 -18.44 -0.87
N GLY A 162 -6.96 -17.65 -0.19
CA GLY A 162 -6.10 -16.68 -0.84
C GLY A 162 -5.20 -15.97 0.16
N VAL A 163 -4.04 -15.51 -0.30
CA VAL A 163 -3.07 -14.77 0.51
C VAL A 163 -2.78 -13.43 -0.14
N LEU A 164 -2.42 -12.41 0.63
CA LEU A 164 -2.14 -11.04 0.19
C LEU A 164 -1.11 -10.36 1.11
N ASN A 165 -0.49 -9.29 0.60
CA ASN A 165 0.29 -8.32 1.36
C ASN A 165 1.30 -8.93 2.35
N PRO A 166 2.24 -9.78 1.90
CA PRO A 166 3.31 -10.27 2.76
C PRO A 166 4.17 -9.11 3.26
N ARG A 167 4.59 -9.13 4.54
CA ARG A 167 5.50 -8.14 5.15
C ARG A 167 6.48 -8.83 6.09
N PHE A 168 7.75 -8.46 6.00
CA PHE A 168 8.78 -8.96 6.90
C PHE A 168 8.94 -8.07 8.14
N SER A 169 9.34 -8.71 9.24
CA SER A 169 10.02 -8.03 10.34
C SER A 169 11.32 -7.39 9.89
N ARG A 170 11.80 -6.37 10.62
CA ARG A 170 13.04 -5.66 10.26
C ARG A 170 14.27 -6.57 10.29
N ASP A 171 14.29 -7.55 11.18
CA ASP A 171 15.34 -8.56 11.29
C ASP A 171 15.16 -9.73 10.29
N GLY A 172 14.02 -9.79 9.59
CA GLY A 172 13.69 -10.83 8.61
C GLY A 172 13.22 -12.15 9.22
N SER A 173 13.18 -12.28 10.55
CA SER A 173 12.85 -13.53 11.23
C SER A 173 11.36 -13.88 11.22
N LYS A 174 10.46 -12.92 10.99
CA LYS A 174 9.01 -13.12 10.91
C LYS A 174 8.47 -12.67 9.56
N LEU A 175 7.56 -13.45 9.01
CA LEU A 175 6.71 -13.06 7.90
C LEU A 175 5.27 -12.97 8.39
N ILE A 176 4.61 -11.84 8.11
CA ILE A 176 3.16 -11.69 8.27
C ILE A 176 2.50 -11.61 6.89
N TRP A 177 1.28 -12.10 6.78
CA TRP A 177 0.48 -11.97 5.57
C TRP A 177 -1.01 -11.90 5.89
N THR A 178 -1.76 -11.42 4.91
CA THR A 178 -3.22 -11.37 4.93
C THR A 178 -3.76 -12.64 4.28
N GLU A 179 -4.74 -13.28 4.89
CA GLU A 179 -5.27 -14.55 4.41
C GLU A 179 -6.80 -14.58 4.42
N ARG A 180 -7.37 -14.99 3.30
CA ARG A 180 -8.80 -15.27 3.16
C ARG A 180 -9.05 -16.69 3.63
N TYR A 181 -9.92 -16.85 4.62
CA TYR A 181 -10.20 -18.15 5.23
C TYR A 181 -11.66 -18.60 5.08
N ASP A 182 -12.55 -17.72 4.61
CA ASP A 182 -13.94 -18.08 4.34
C ASP A 182 -14.66 -17.14 3.37
N LYS A 183 -15.83 -17.58 2.92
CA LYS A 183 -16.84 -16.68 2.33
C LYS A 183 -17.51 -15.85 3.43
N GLY A 184 -18.01 -14.67 3.05
CA GLY A 184 -18.71 -13.77 3.96
C GLY A 184 -18.50 -12.34 3.52
N GLY A 185 -19.53 -11.52 3.68
CA GLY A 185 -19.50 -10.18 3.11
C GLY A 185 -19.28 -10.21 1.58
N ARG A 186 -18.84 -9.10 1.00
CA ARG A 186 -18.54 -8.94 -0.43
C ARG A 186 -17.11 -9.34 -0.80
N TRP A 187 -16.18 -9.45 0.15
CA TRP A 187 -14.77 -9.81 -0.10
C TRP A 187 -14.32 -11.18 0.43
N GLY A 188 -15.17 -11.86 1.20
CA GLY A 188 -14.74 -12.97 2.05
C GLY A 188 -14.36 -12.50 3.44
N LYS A 189 -14.03 -13.47 4.29
CA LYS A 189 -13.53 -13.24 5.64
C LYS A 189 -12.02 -13.37 5.67
N TRP A 190 -11.37 -12.38 6.26
CA TRP A 190 -9.92 -12.24 6.25
C TRP A 190 -9.32 -12.19 7.64
N ARG A 191 -8.08 -12.65 7.74
CA ARG A 191 -7.28 -12.70 8.96
C ARG A 191 -5.83 -12.34 8.68
N ILE A 192 -5.11 -11.99 9.74
CA ILE A 192 -3.67 -11.78 9.74
C ILE A 192 -3.01 -13.04 10.26
N MET A 193 -2.07 -13.54 9.47
CA MET A 193 -1.26 -14.70 9.79
C MET A 193 0.17 -14.28 10.04
N MET A 194 0.89 -15.07 10.83
CA MET A 194 2.32 -14.88 11.10
C MET A 194 3.02 -16.23 11.19
N ALA A 195 4.24 -16.28 10.70
CA ALA A 195 5.14 -17.42 10.88
C ALA A 195 6.58 -16.94 11.04
N ASP A 196 7.41 -17.84 11.57
CA ASP A 196 8.86 -17.69 11.49
C ASP A 196 9.29 -17.89 10.03
N PHE A 197 10.17 -17.03 9.54
CA PHE A 197 10.80 -17.22 8.24
C PHE A 197 12.19 -17.78 8.45
N ILE A 198 12.39 -19.00 7.99
CA ILE A 198 13.59 -19.78 8.26
C ILE A 198 14.35 -19.93 6.95
N ILE A 199 15.67 -19.71 7.01
CA ILE A 199 16.57 -19.94 5.87
C ILE A 199 17.62 -20.93 6.35
N ASP A 200 17.57 -22.15 5.85
CA ASP A 200 18.59 -23.17 6.10
C ASP A 200 19.26 -23.64 4.81
N GLU A 201 20.36 -24.39 4.95
CA GLU A 201 21.18 -24.85 3.83
C GLU A 201 20.55 -26.00 3.02
N ILE A 202 19.56 -26.70 3.56
CA ILE A 202 18.99 -27.93 2.98
C ILE A 202 17.71 -27.61 2.21
N GLN A 203 16.74 -26.96 2.85
CA GLN A 203 15.43 -26.65 2.29
C GLN A 203 15.37 -25.24 1.70
N GLY A 204 16.32 -24.38 2.07
CA GLY A 204 16.27 -22.97 1.70
C GLY A 204 15.20 -22.20 2.48
N PRO A 205 14.69 -21.08 1.93
CA PRO A 205 13.67 -20.27 2.59
C PRO A 205 12.34 -21.01 2.73
N HIS A 206 11.83 -21.16 3.95
CA HIS A 206 10.54 -21.79 4.24
C HIS A 206 9.89 -21.18 5.50
N LEU A 207 8.63 -21.51 5.74
CA LEU A 207 7.89 -21.06 6.92
C LEU A 207 7.96 -22.09 8.05
N GLY A 208 8.20 -21.60 9.27
CA GLY A 208 7.99 -22.36 10.50
C GLY A 208 6.51 -22.43 10.89
N SER A 209 6.24 -22.63 12.18
CA SER A 209 4.87 -22.72 12.70
C SER A 209 4.06 -21.46 12.39
N GLN A 210 2.92 -21.65 11.73
CA GLN A 210 2.01 -20.58 11.36
C GLN A 210 0.96 -20.38 12.46
N ARG A 211 0.61 -19.12 12.73
CA ARG A 211 -0.45 -18.76 13.70
C ARG A 211 -1.32 -17.63 13.19
N ILE A 212 -2.58 -17.65 13.60
CA ILE A 212 -3.51 -16.53 13.44
C ILE A 212 -3.14 -15.47 14.48
N VAL A 213 -2.94 -14.23 14.02
CA VAL A 213 -2.67 -13.07 14.88
C VAL A 213 -3.95 -12.32 15.19
N LEU A 214 -4.78 -12.08 14.17
CA LEU A 214 -6.00 -11.29 14.29
C LEU A 214 -7.01 -11.75 13.23
N THR A 215 -8.28 -11.89 13.59
CA THR A 215 -9.37 -12.17 12.65
C THR A 215 -10.29 -10.96 12.57
N ALA A 216 -10.62 -10.48 11.36
CA ALA A 216 -11.45 -9.28 11.20
C ALA A 216 -12.82 -9.39 11.90
N SER A 217 -13.40 -10.61 11.91
CA SER A 217 -14.70 -10.86 12.54
C SER A 217 -14.71 -10.67 14.04
N ASP A 218 -13.56 -10.76 14.71
CA ASP A 218 -13.45 -10.52 16.15
C ASP A 218 -13.68 -9.03 16.49
N TYR A 219 -13.59 -8.17 15.48
CA TYR A 219 -13.80 -6.72 15.54
C TYR A 219 -15.03 -6.28 14.73
N GLY A 220 -15.92 -7.22 14.37
CA GLY A 220 -17.14 -6.91 13.61
C GLY A 220 -16.94 -6.63 12.12
N GLY A 221 -15.70 -6.70 11.61
CA GLY A 221 -15.36 -6.52 10.21
C GLY A 221 -15.31 -7.83 9.40
N SER A 222 -15.09 -7.69 8.10
CA SER A 222 -14.88 -8.82 7.16
C SER A 222 -13.46 -8.84 6.59
N TYR A 223 -12.82 -7.67 6.48
CA TYR A 223 -11.53 -7.48 5.83
C TYR A 223 -10.51 -6.84 6.76
N VAL A 224 -9.29 -7.38 6.74
CA VAL A 224 -8.11 -6.78 7.37
C VAL A 224 -6.90 -7.12 6.52
N THR A 225 -5.96 -6.19 6.40
CA THR A 225 -4.74 -6.41 5.64
C THR A 225 -3.47 -5.86 6.31
N CYS A 226 -2.33 -6.54 6.08
CA CYS A 226 -1.03 -6.16 6.61
C CYS A 226 -0.45 -4.98 5.83
N MET A 227 -0.09 -3.90 6.52
CA MET A 227 0.62 -2.77 5.92
C MET A 227 2.10 -2.79 6.30
N GLY A 228 2.45 -3.20 7.52
CA GLY A 228 3.84 -3.38 7.94
C GLY A 228 3.98 -3.76 9.41
N MET A 229 5.21 -3.88 9.88
CA MET A 229 5.53 -4.05 11.30
C MET A 229 6.46 -2.93 11.76
N THR A 230 6.27 -2.50 13.00
CA THR A 230 7.14 -1.52 13.66
C THR A 230 8.59 -2.02 13.72
N PRO A 231 9.59 -1.12 13.68
CA PRO A 231 11.00 -1.54 13.63
C PRO A 231 11.48 -2.40 14.80
N ASP A 232 10.83 -2.28 15.97
CA ASP A 232 11.09 -3.09 17.17
C ASP A 232 10.40 -4.47 17.14
N GLY A 233 9.54 -4.72 16.15
CA GLY A 233 8.83 -5.99 15.98
C GLY A 233 7.66 -6.21 16.93
N THR A 234 7.22 -5.19 17.68
CA THR A 234 6.22 -5.34 18.75
C THR A 234 4.80 -5.05 18.30
N ARG A 235 4.62 -4.24 17.25
CA ARG A 235 3.32 -3.77 16.77
C ARG A 235 3.16 -3.90 15.27
N LEU A 236 1.97 -4.28 14.82
CA LEU A 236 1.59 -4.36 13.41
C LEU A 236 0.81 -3.12 12.97
N LEU A 237 1.16 -2.56 11.81
CA LEU A 237 0.32 -1.60 11.11
C LEU A 237 -0.62 -2.37 10.18
N LEU A 238 -1.92 -2.18 10.37
CA LEU A 238 -2.98 -2.87 9.65
C LEU A 238 -3.92 -1.86 8.99
N ALA A 239 -4.63 -2.28 7.95
CA ALA A 239 -5.79 -1.57 7.41
C ALA A 239 -7.01 -2.50 7.39
N GLY A 240 -8.22 -2.00 7.59
CA GLY A 240 -9.42 -2.85 7.57
C GLY A 240 -10.71 -2.12 7.93
N ASN A 241 -11.82 -2.85 7.93
CA ASN A 241 -13.14 -2.37 8.36
C ASN A 241 -13.48 -2.86 9.77
N LEU A 242 -12.68 -2.47 10.77
CA LEU A 242 -12.69 -3.08 12.12
C LEU A 242 -13.33 -2.19 13.20
N SER A 243 -13.82 -1.01 12.86
CA SER A 243 -14.35 -0.02 13.83
C SER A 243 -15.54 0.78 13.28
N GLY A 244 -16.45 0.12 12.56
CA GLY A 244 -17.71 0.72 12.10
C GLY A 244 -17.68 1.33 10.70
N GLN A 245 -16.62 1.07 9.93
CA GLN A 245 -16.56 1.36 8.50
C GLN A 245 -17.61 0.54 7.75
N ASP A 246 -18.05 1.05 6.59
CA ASP A 246 -18.70 0.21 5.59
C ASP A 246 -17.80 -0.96 5.18
N GLU A 247 -18.37 -2.01 4.57
CA GLU A 247 -17.59 -3.14 4.09
C GLU A 247 -16.47 -2.77 3.09
N PHE A 248 -16.59 -1.64 2.40
CA PHE A 248 -15.55 -1.09 1.53
C PHE A 248 -14.70 0.00 2.16
N GLY A 249 -15.09 0.50 3.34
CA GLY A 249 -14.31 1.48 4.06
C GLY A 249 -13.08 0.83 4.71
N MET A 250 -12.01 1.61 4.85
CA MET A 250 -10.79 1.15 5.49
C MET A 250 -10.30 2.24 6.44
N ASP A 251 -10.01 1.84 7.67
CA ASP A 251 -9.23 2.63 8.62
C ASP A 251 -7.87 1.97 8.87
N LEU A 252 -6.93 2.76 9.37
CA LEU A 252 -5.60 2.29 9.76
C LEU A 252 -5.56 1.99 11.26
N TYR A 253 -4.93 0.89 11.61
CA TYR A 253 -4.82 0.43 12.99
C TYR A 253 -3.40 0.09 13.37
N LEU A 254 -3.07 0.30 14.64
CA LEU A 254 -1.87 -0.23 15.26
C LEU A 254 -2.27 -1.34 16.23
N TYR A 255 -1.82 -2.56 15.95
CA TYR A 255 -2.07 -3.73 16.78
C TYR A 255 -0.84 -4.09 17.60
N ASP A 256 -0.97 -4.17 18.93
CA ASP A 256 0.11 -4.57 19.82
C ASP A 256 0.14 -6.10 20.01
N LEU A 257 1.28 -6.72 19.68
CA LEU A 257 1.42 -8.18 19.75
C LEU A 257 1.54 -8.71 21.18
N GLY A 258 1.96 -7.87 22.13
CA GLY A 258 2.14 -8.25 23.53
C GLY A 258 0.84 -8.14 24.31
N SER A 259 0.16 -6.98 24.23
CA SER A 259 -1.12 -6.77 24.91
C SER A 259 -2.33 -7.25 24.12
N MET A 260 -2.15 -7.61 22.85
CA MET A 260 -3.22 -8.03 21.93
C MET A 260 -4.30 -6.95 21.75
N THR A 261 -3.92 -5.68 21.83
CA THR A 261 -4.84 -4.54 21.72
C THR A 261 -4.74 -3.87 20.36
N LEU A 262 -5.90 -3.52 19.80
CA LEU A 262 -6.02 -2.79 18.54
C LEU A 262 -6.36 -1.32 18.81
N LYS A 263 -5.57 -0.39 18.26
CA LYS A 263 -5.84 1.04 18.29
C LYS A 263 -6.19 1.53 16.88
N ASP A 264 -7.35 2.15 16.73
CA ASP A 264 -7.71 2.90 15.52
C ASP A 264 -6.94 4.22 15.46
N LEU A 265 -6.20 4.43 14.37
CA LEU A 265 -5.36 5.60 14.16
C LEU A 265 -6.09 6.70 13.38
N THR A 266 -6.99 6.33 12.46
CA THR A 266 -7.66 7.28 11.56
C THR A 266 -9.05 7.64 12.08
N ASN A 267 -9.81 6.65 12.55
CA ASN A 267 -11.10 6.81 13.21
C ASN A 267 -12.07 7.71 12.42
N ASP A 268 -12.19 7.45 11.11
CA ASP A 268 -13.10 8.15 10.22
C ASP A 268 -13.78 7.16 9.27
N PRO A 269 -14.92 6.56 9.67
CA PRO A 269 -15.52 5.44 8.96
C PRO A 269 -16.09 5.80 7.57
N LYS A 270 -16.07 7.08 7.19
CA LYS A 270 -16.51 7.58 5.88
C LYS A 270 -15.34 7.81 4.92
N GLU A 271 -14.13 7.90 5.45
CA GLU A 271 -12.91 8.07 4.67
C GLU A 271 -12.24 6.71 4.51
N TRP A 272 -11.78 6.44 3.30
CA TRP A 272 -10.95 5.28 3.01
C TRP A 272 -9.50 5.66 3.24
N THR A 273 -8.83 4.94 4.12
CA THR A 273 -7.39 5.01 4.34
C THR A 273 -6.73 3.63 4.24
N GLU A 274 -5.64 3.53 3.48
CA GLU A 274 -4.93 2.26 3.25
C GLU A 274 -3.52 2.52 2.70
N GLY A 275 -2.89 1.52 2.07
CA GLY A 275 -1.66 1.69 1.29
C GLY A 275 -0.50 2.29 2.09
N ALA A 276 -0.44 1.96 3.38
CA ALA A 276 0.39 2.66 4.35
C ALA A 276 1.77 2.04 4.54
N ALA A 277 2.74 2.85 4.94
CA ALA A 277 4.09 2.42 5.29
C ALA A 277 4.64 3.23 6.47
N ILE A 278 5.35 2.55 7.38
CA ILE A 278 6.06 3.19 8.49
C ILE A 278 7.39 3.77 7.97
N THR A 279 7.74 4.98 8.38
CA THR A 279 9.03 5.58 8.04
C THR A 279 10.21 4.73 8.55
N PRO A 280 11.39 4.74 7.91
CA PRO A 280 12.52 3.92 8.34
C PRO A 280 12.99 4.13 9.79
N ASP A 281 12.75 5.33 10.34
CA ASP A 281 13.06 5.67 11.73
C ASP A 281 11.97 5.23 12.74
N GLY A 282 10.84 4.71 12.24
CA GLY A 282 9.73 4.20 13.03
C GLY A 282 8.80 5.26 13.62
N LYS A 283 8.96 6.54 13.31
CA LYS A 283 8.22 7.61 14.02
C LYS A 283 6.92 8.02 13.36
N LYS A 284 6.79 7.85 12.04
CA LYS A 284 5.65 8.31 11.26
C LYS A 284 5.11 7.20 10.36
N ILE A 285 3.88 7.42 9.89
CA ILE A 285 3.19 6.58 8.91
C ILE A 285 2.80 7.48 7.74
N ILE A 286 3.21 7.10 6.53
CA ILE A 286 2.61 7.63 5.29
C ILE A 286 1.48 6.69 4.86
N TYR A 287 0.40 7.24 4.33
CA TYR A 287 -0.77 6.47 3.92
C TYR A 287 -1.54 7.17 2.82
N MET A 288 -2.32 6.42 2.04
CA MET A 288 -3.25 7.03 1.10
C MET A 288 -4.59 7.31 1.79
N SER A 289 -5.25 8.40 1.40
CA SER A 289 -6.61 8.69 1.84
C SER A 289 -7.43 9.32 0.71
N ASN A 290 -8.72 8.99 0.65
CA ASN A 290 -9.70 9.67 -0.20
C ASN A 290 -10.37 10.87 0.50
N LYS A 291 -9.81 11.37 1.62
CA LYS A 291 -10.33 12.52 2.36
C LYS A 291 -10.71 13.68 1.43
N GLY A 292 -11.95 14.16 1.55
CA GLY A 292 -12.54 15.18 0.68
C GLY A 292 -13.13 14.67 -0.65
N TYR A 293 -12.98 13.37 -0.95
CA TYR A 293 -13.47 12.71 -2.16
C TYR A 293 -14.11 11.33 -1.84
N PRO A 294 -15.11 11.29 -0.93
CA PRO A 294 -15.74 10.04 -0.52
C PRO A 294 -16.43 9.35 -1.70
N VAL A 295 -16.44 8.03 -1.68
CA VAL A 295 -17.22 7.19 -2.60
C VAL A 295 -18.52 6.79 -1.92
N ASP A 296 -19.59 6.59 -2.70
CA ASP A 296 -20.87 6.12 -2.17
C ASP A 296 -20.82 4.60 -1.92
N PRO A 297 -20.86 4.12 -0.67
CA PRO A 297 -20.82 2.69 -0.39
C PRO A 297 -22.10 1.95 -0.81
N ALA A 298 -23.24 2.65 -0.94
CA ALA A 298 -24.50 2.05 -1.35
C ALA A 298 -24.54 1.70 -2.85
N ASN A 299 -23.67 2.33 -3.62
CA ASN A 299 -23.58 2.10 -5.04
C ASN A 299 -22.96 0.72 -5.32
N GLU A 300 -23.69 -0.14 -6.03
CA GLU A 300 -23.25 -1.51 -6.42
C GLU A 300 -21.95 -1.51 -7.24
N HIS A 301 -21.63 -0.34 -7.78
CA HIS A 301 -20.52 -0.03 -8.67
C HIS A 301 -19.40 0.76 -7.97
N TRP A 302 -19.32 0.72 -6.63
CA TRP A 302 -18.36 1.48 -5.85
C TRP A 302 -16.88 1.35 -6.26
N TYR A 303 -16.42 0.18 -6.72
CA TYR A 303 -15.01 -0.08 -7.05
C TYR A 303 -14.52 0.65 -8.30
N TRP A 304 -15.43 1.09 -9.17
CA TRP A 304 -15.10 1.86 -10.37
C TRP A 304 -15.66 3.29 -10.32
N GLN A 305 -16.11 3.75 -9.14
CA GLN A 305 -16.48 5.13 -8.95
C GLN A 305 -15.27 6.05 -9.12
N LYS A 306 -15.53 7.24 -9.66
CA LYS A 306 -14.53 8.30 -9.68
C LYS A 306 -14.19 8.71 -8.27
N THR A 307 -12.89 8.79 -7.99
CA THR A 307 -12.38 9.28 -6.71
C THR A 307 -11.00 9.88 -6.92
N LYS A 308 -10.49 10.53 -5.89
CA LYS A 308 -9.15 11.09 -5.84
C LYS A 308 -8.56 10.71 -4.50
N ARG A 309 -7.25 10.49 -4.49
CA ARG A 309 -6.54 10.12 -3.27
C ARG A 309 -5.20 10.83 -3.25
N GLU A 310 -4.81 11.23 -2.05
CA GLU A 310 -3.51 11.85 -1.80
C GLU A 310 -2.77 11.04 -0.74
N TYR A 311 -1.45 11.17 -0.70
CA TYR A 311 -0.68 10.68 0.42
C TYR A 311 -0.78 11.69 1.57
N TRP A 312 -0.98 11.14 2.76
CA TRP A 312 -1.01 11.82 4.03
C TRP A 312 0.06 11.22 4.94
N VAL A 313 0.48 11.98 5.94
CA VAL A 313 1.38 11.50 6.99
C VAL A 313 0.76 11.76 8.36
N MET A 314 1.04 10.87 9.31
CA MET A 314 0.74 11.03 10.73
C MET A 314 1.89 10.50 11.58
N ASN A 315 1.92 10.87 12.85
CA ASN A 315 2.79 10.21 13.84
C ASN A 315 2.33 8.77 14.06
N LEU A 316 3.23 7.90 14.53
CA LEU A 316 2.92 6.48 14.78
C LEU A 316 1.73 6.28 15.75
N ASP A 317 1.47 7.25 16.62
CA ASP A 317 0.33 7.24 17.54
C ASP A 317 -1.00 7.71 16.93
N GLY A 318 -1.01 8.14 15.66
CA GLY A 318 -2.18 8.64 14.94
C GLY A 318 -2.38 10.17 15.02
N SER A 319 -1.51 10.90 15.71
CA SER A 319 -1.57 12.37 15.80
C SER A 319 -0.95 13.07 14.57
N GLU A 320 -1.16 14.39 14.45
CA GLU A 320 -0.54 15.24 13.41
C GLU A 320 -0.79 14.81 11.97
N LYS A 321 -2.02 14.35 11.67
CA LYS A 321 -2.43 14.01 10.30
C LYS A 321 -2.34 15.23 9.37
N ARG A 322 -1.59 15.11 8.28
CA ARG A 322 -1.48 16.16 7.25
C ARG A 322 -1.25 15.58 5.86
N GLN A 323 -1.81 16.23 4.84
CA GLN A 323 -1.59 15.88 3.44
C GLN A 323 -0.15 16.22 3.04
N VAL A 324 0.47 15.38 2.19
CA VAL A 324 1.86 15.58 1.71
C VAL A 324 2.00 15.60 0.20
N THR A 325 1.01 15.11 -0.55
CA THR A 325 0.94 15.25 -2.01
C THR A 325 -0.28 16.04 -2.44
N HIS A 326 -0.20 16.67 -3.61
CA HIS A 326 -1.27 17.52 -4.14
C HIS A 326 -1.49 17.26 -5.64
N PHE A 327 -1.55 15.99 -6.03
CA PHE A 327 -1.76 15.59 -7.43
C PHE A 327 -3.05 16.17 -8.01
N ASN A 328 -4.05 16.42 -7.16
CA ASN A 328 -5.37 16.87 -7.56
C ASN A 328 -5.65 18.36 -7.29
N THR A 329 -4.66 19.13 -6.85
CA THR A 329 -4.82 20.56 -6.55
C THR A 329 -3.99 21.44 -7.49
N PRO A 330 -4.62 22.26 -8.35
CA PRO A 330 -3.90 23.18 -9.23
C PRO A 330 -2.95 24.10 -8.47
N GLY A 331 -1.79 24.39 -9.06
CA GLY A 331 -0.77 25.28 -8.49
C GLY A 331 0.37 24.56 -7.75
N TYR A 332 0.25 23.26 -7.48
CA TYR A 332 1.35 22.43 -6.99
C TYR A 332 2.17 21.85 -8.14
N SER A 333 3.48 21.66 -7.91
CA SER A 333 4.42 21.12 -8.92
C SER A 333 4.05 19.72 -9.39
N GLU A 334 3.43 18.94 -8.52
CA GLU A 334 3.00 17.56 -8.75
C GLU A 334 1.58 17.44 -9.33
N TYR A 335 0.88 18.56 -9.55
CA TYR A 335 -0.48 18.57 -10.07
C TYR A 335 -0.59 17.82 -11.41
N ARG A 336 -1.66 17.04 -11.56
CA ARG A 336 -1.99 16.28 -12.78
C ARG A 336 -3.33 16.77 -13.34
N THR A 337 -3.42 16.80 -14.67
CA THR A 337 -4.64 17.20 -15.38
C THR A 337 -5.76 16.18 -15.22
N TYR A 338 -5.41 14.90 -15.13
CA TYR A 338 -6.37 13.83 -14.86
C TYR A 338 -6.57 13.64 -13.35
N PRO A 339 -7.79 13.29 -12.88
CA PRO A 339 -8.01 12.87 -11.51
C PRO A 339 -7.03 11.77 -11.15
N THR A 340 -6.34 11.94 -10.03
CA THR A 340 -5.25 11.05 -9.62
C THR A 340 -5.59 10.37 -8.30
N ILE A 341 -5.32 9.08 -8.24
CA ILE A 341 -5.29 8.31 -7.01
C ILE A 341 -3.85 7.93 -6.67
N VAL A 342 -3.60 7.70 -5.39
CA VAL A 342 -2.39 7.05 -4.91
C VAL A 342 -2.77 5.79 -4.13
N ALA A 343 -1.87 4.82 -4.08
CA ALA A 343 -2.11 3.53 -3.44
C ALA A 343 -0.87 3.03 -2.70
N ALA A 344 -0.56 1.73 -2.77
CA ALA A 344 0.56 1.12 -2.08
C ALA A 344 1.89 1.85 -2.31
N CYS A 345 2.71 1.94 -1.26
CA CYS A 345 3.97 2.63 -1.26
C CYS A 345 5.02 1.92 -0.38
N SER A 346 6.29 2.28 -0.56
CA SER A 346 7.41 1.74 0.21
C SER A 346 8.56 2.74 0.29
N TRP A 347 9.13 2.87 1.49
CA TRP A 347 10.20 3.82 1.77
C TRP A 347 11.56 3.30 1.32
N SER A 348 12.32 4.19 0.69
CA SER A 348 13.78 4.08 0.65
C SER A 348 14.36 4.10 2.06
N ARG A 349 15.52 3.47 2.25
CA ARG A 349 16.19 3.33 3.55
C ARG A 349 16.53 4.67 4.22
N ASP A 350 16.79 5.71 3.43
CA ASP A 350 17.13 7.06 3.91
C ASP A 350 15.90 7.89 4.31
N GLY A 351 14.68 7.41 4.04
CA GLY A 351 13.43 8.10 4.35
C GLY A 351 13.15 9.33 3.48
N LYS A 352 13.97 9.60 2.46
CA LYS A 352 13.84 10.75 1.56
C LYS A 352 12.99 10.45 0.34
N ARG A 353 12.97 9.19 -0.10
CA ARG A 353 12.24 8.76 -1.31
C ARG A 353 11.20 7.69 -1.02
N LEU A 354 10.08 7.76 -1.72
CA LEU A 354 8.98 6.83 -1.67
C LEU A 354 8.79 6.20 -3.04
N ALA A 355 8.94 4.88 -3.15
CA ALA A 355 8.39 4.16 -4.29
C ALA A 355 6.87 4.08 -4.08
N ALA A 356 6.10 4.57 -5.04
CA ALA A 356 4.67 4.79 -4.89
C ALA A 356 3.89 4.29 -6.10
N THR A 357 2.66 3.84 -5.85
CA THR A 357 1.67 3.61 -6.92
C THR A 357 0.84 4.88 -7.09
N ILE A 358 0.82 5.44 -8.28
CA ILE A 358 -0.13 6.49 -8.68
C ILE A 358 -1.03 5.96 -9.80
N GLY A 359 -2.27 6.44 -9.89
CA GLY A 359 -3.20 6.08 -10.95
C GLY A 359 -3.88 7.32 -11.52
N GLU A 360 -3.81 7.49 -12.83
CA GLU A 360 -4.51 8.57 -13.53
C GLU A 360 -5.82 8.04 -14.13
N ASP A 361 -6.95 8.67 -13.79
CA ASP A 361 -8.27 8.32 -14.31
C ASP A 361 -8.44 8.88 -15.72
N ILE A 362 -8.38 7.98 -16.72
CA ILE A 362 -8.68 8.27 -18.12
C ILE A 362 -10.06 7.75 -18.53
N GLY A 363 -10.92 7.47 -17.55
CA GLY A 363 -12.26 6.94 -17.75
C GLY A 363 -13.24 7.91 -18.39
N THR A 364 -14.45 7.43 -18.61
CA THR A 364 -15.58 8.25 -19.10
C THR A 364 -16.19 9.03 -17.95
N GLU A 365 -17.24 9.84 -18.17
CA GLU A 365 -17.96 10.50 -17.08
C GLU A 365 -18.56 9.51 -16.06
N GLU A 366 -19.00 8.34 -16.52
CA GLU A 366 -19.73 7.35 -15.72
C GLU A 366 -18.82 6.39 -14.93
N LYS A 367 -17.63 6.10 -15.44
CA LYS A 367 -16.78 5.02 -14.91
C LYS A 367 -15.31 5.40 -14.91
N ALA A 368 -14.67 5.25 -13.75
CA ALA A 368 -13.23 5.43 -13.62
C ALA A 368 -12.46 4.33 -14.38
N ASN A 369 -11.35 4.71 -14.98
CA ASN A 369 -10.40 3.79 -15.61
C ASN A 369 -8.98 4.26 -15.31
N PHE A 370 -8.39 3.70 -14.26
CA PHE A 370 -7.08 4.11 -13.79
C PHE A 370 -5.95 3.40 -14.54
N ILE A 371 -5.04 4.16 -15.13
CA ILE A 371 -3.74 3.64 -15.54
C ILE A 371 -2.78 3.76 -14.35
N LEU A 372 -2.45 2.62 -13.73
CA LEU A 372 -1.53 2.56 -12.60
C LEU A 372 -0.07 2.62 -13.05
N LYS A 373 0.73 3.36 -12.30
CA LYS A 373 2.14 3.61 -12.54
C LYS A 373 2.91 3.47 -11.24
N VAL A 374 4.08 2.83 -11.32
CA VAL A 374 5.07 2.89 -10.24
C VAL A 374 5.96 4.10 -10.49
N VAL A 375 6.06 4.95 -9.48
CA VAL A 375 6.86 6.18 -9.52
C VAL A 375 7.76 6.26 -8.30
N LEU A 376 8.77 7.09 -8.40
CA LEU A 376 9.65 7.49 -7.31
C LEU A 376 9.35 8.94 -6.93
N ILE A 377 8.80 9.14 -5.74
CA ILE A 377 8.55 10.48 -5.18
C ILE A 377 9.72 10.81 -4.26
N GLU A 378 10.44 11.89 -4.56
CA GLU A 378 11.48 12.42 -3.68
C GLU A 378 10.93 13.61 -2.90
N PHE A 379 11.19 13.64 -1.60
CA PHE A 379 10.86 14.76 -0.73
C PHE A 379 12.08 15.66 -0.52
N ASN A 380 11.85 16.96 -0.32
CA ASN A 380 12.90 17.95 -0.07
C ASN A 380 13.76 17.66 1.18
N ARG A 381 13.29 16.81 2.08
CA ARG A 381 13.98 16.28 3.26
C ARG A 381 13.29 14.97 3.71
N PRO A 382 13.96 14.13 4.51
CA PRO A 382 13.35 12.95 5.10
C PRO A 382 12.10 13.29 5.92
N LEU A 383 11.12 12.38 5.90
CA LEU A 383 9.83 12.53 6.60
C LEU A 383 9.89 12.16 8.08
#